data_AF-A0A924HX65-F1
#
_entry.id   AF-A0A924HX65-F1
#
_cell.length_a   1.000
_cell.length_b   1.000
_cell.length_c   1.000
_cell.angle_alpha   90.00
_cell.angle_beta   90.00
_cell.angle_gamma   90.00
#
_symmetry.space_group_name_H-M   'P 1'
#
loop_
_entity.id
_entity.type
_entity.pdbx_description
1 polymer ?
#
loop_
_entity_poly.entity_id
_entity_poly.type
_entity_poly.pdbx_seq_one_letter_code
_entity_poly.pdbx_strand_id
1 'polypeptide(L)'
;MTNIQTVVVRFAKAFTIVELMVVVAIISILSGGVIASTTKVQQDARDSERETKANIIASSIEKYYNENNEYPSCTKMTAPAATVKSSTLTSLVNTDALRAPRQAVGTNSVQCAASVPNTTTTFTYTCLSTTSCNKWELGWRNEADGAVKTIASLYTGNTAPTGTVTAATPSVSISSQISGASAIGTGSATCNAQGGTPYIEIRSYKNSGSFPGTWTASSSQTVTPLNEGESGTFQAQAQCQLFGATSSAFVQTASDTATRSVTAPTGLTTSAAISGANAIGTFTGGSCATGTTLQRQIEYYQTYHPWVGAWSAFEDLVGSTKTLPINEGWQYNFHQIARCVNTTTGVASDWTWSPTTATAVRPINQFGPPSVGATGNAANVSFNWNGAACPTQTNKEYQFVLANNGGYSSDWWGPTSGTTFDWGDTTEGFTFTSYVQQRCSTYFTTAAWSGNGAASWYRGINAPGRATNLTQDRYAGGRTLISFNWDGPACG
;
A
#
# COMPACT_ATOMS: atom_id res chain seq x y z
N MET A 1 33.21 28.29 -109.09
CA MET A 1 32.91 26.97 -109.67
C MET A 1 31.41 26.83 -109.72
N THR A 2 30.88 26.79 -110.93
CA THR A 2 29.48 26.54 -111.28
C THR A 2 29.03 25.16 -110.80
N ASN A 3 27.75 25.01 -110.40
CA ASN A 3 26.97 23.86 -110.84
C ASN A 3 25.47 24.14 -110.77
N ILE A 4 24.88 24.12 -111.96
CA ILE A 4 23.45 24.10 -112.24
C ILE A 4 23.00 22.64 -112.10
N GLN A 5 21.92 22.38 -111.37
CA GLN A 5 21.23 21.09 -111.38
C GLN A 5 19.75 21.33 -111.68
N THR A 6 19.34 20.80 -112.82
CA THR A 6 18.02 20.90 -113.44
C THR A 6 16.97 20.11 -112.66
N VAL A 7 15.84 20.73 -112.34
CA VAL A 7 14.69 20.10 -111.67
C VAL A 7 13.73 19.54 -112.72
N VAL A 8 13.42 18.24 -112.65
CA VAL A 8 12.36 17.60 -113.45
C VAL A 8 11.04 17.66 -112.67
N VAL A 9 10.04 18.37 -113.23
CA VAL A 9 8.69 18.50 -112.65
C VAL A 9 7.79 17.37 -113.16
N ARG A 10 7.16 16.62 -112.24
CA ARG A 10 6.10 15.65 -112.57
C ARG A 10 4.72 16.33 -112.45
N PHE A 11 3.92 16.23 -113.51
CA PHE A 11 2.55 16.75 -113.55
C PHE A 11 1.64 15.94 -112.59
N ALA A 12 1.35 16.52 -111.43
CA ALA A 12 0.19 16.12 -110.65
C ALA A 12 -1.07 16.55 -111.42
N LYS A 13 -2.02 15.63 -111.63
CA LYS A 13 -3.33 15.94 -112.20
C LYS A 13 -3.97 17.03 -111.34
N ALA A 14 -3.99 18.25 -111.87
CA ALA A 14 -4.57 19.40 -111.19
C ALA A 14 -6.10 19.23 -111.15
N PHE A 15 -6.64 19.20 -109.94
CA PHE A 15 -8.08 19.25 -109.68
C PHE A 15 -8.68 20.50 -110.34
N THR A 16 -9.86 20.36 -110.96
CA THR A 16 -10.51 21.51 -111.60
C THR A 16 -10.97 22.52 -110.55
N ILE A 17 -11.00 23.82 -110.90
CA ILE A 17 -11.54 24.88 -110.01
C ILE A 17 -12.96 24.55 -109.57
N VAL A 18 -13.76 23.94 -110.44
CA VAL A 18 -15.15 23.56 -110.16
C VAL A 18 -15.23 22.46 -109.09
N GLU A 19 -14.37 21.45 -109.13
CA GLU A 19 -14.32 20.42 -108.08
C GLU A 19 -13.95 21.02 -106.72
N LEU A 20 -12.97 21.92 -106.68
CA LEU A 20 -12.57 22.56 -105.43
C LEU A 20 -13.69 23.47 -104.89
N MET A 21 -14.38 24.20 -105.76
CA MET A 21 -15.51 25.06 -105.39
C MET A 21 -16.69 24.26 -104.84
N VAL A 22 -17.03 23.12 -105.46
CA VAL A 22 -18.09 22.24 -104.96
C VAL A 22 -17.71 21.61 -103.62
N VAL A 23 -16.45 21.22 -103.44
CA VAL A 23 -15.97 20.64 -102.17
C VAL A 23 -16.04 21.64 -101.03
N VAL A 24 -15.57 22.88 -101.21
CA VAL A 24 -15.68 23.89 -100.15
C VAL A 24 -17.13 24.29 -99.87
N ALA A 25 -18.01 24.28 -100.90
CA ALA A 25 -19.44 24.49 -100.71
C ALA A 25 -20.06 23.37 -99.86
N ILE A 26 -19.77 22.09 -100.15
CA ILE A 26 -20.28 20.95 -99.36
C ILE A 26 -19.72 20.97 -97.93
N ILE A 27 -18.42 21.24 -97.74
CA ILE A 27 -17.81 21.37 -96.41
C ILE A 27 -18.46 22.53 -95.65
N SER A 28 -18.76 23.67 -96.29
CA SER A 28 -19.41 24.80 -95.64
C SER A 28 -20.83 24.48 -95.15
N ILE A 29 -21.60 23.71 -95.92
CA ILE A 29 -22.96 23.29 -95.56
C ILE A 29 -22.91 22.25 -94.42
N LEU A 30 -22.01 21.27 -94.51
CA LEU A 30 -21.87 20.23 -93.49
C LEU A 30 -21.28 20.79 -92.17
N SER A 31 -20.32 21.70 -92.25
CA SER A 31 -19.69 22.30 -91.07
C SER A 31 -20.65 23.22 -90.29
N GLY A 32 -21.56 23.90 -90.97
CA GLY A 32 -22.61 24.70 -90.32
C GLY A 32 -23.53 23.86 -89.41
N GLY A 33 -23.83 22.61 -89.78
CA GLY A 33 -24.67 21.70 -88.99
C GLY A 33 -23.95 21.04 -87.80
N VAL A 34 -22.64 20.79 -87.91
CA VAL A 34 -21.85 20.08 -86.89
C VAL A 34 -21.52 20.95 -85.67
N ILE A 35 -21.40 22.26 -85.84
CA ILE A 35 -21.08 23.18 -84.72
C ILE A 35 -22.27 23.33 -83.76
N ALA A 36 -23.51 23.33 -84.28
CA ALA A 36 -24.72 23.39 -83.47
C ALA A 36 -24.97 22.08 -82.69
N SER A 37 -24.67 20.91 -83.26
CA SER A 37 -24.84 19.62 -82.59
C SER A 37 -23.77 19.35 -81.52
N THR A 38 -22.51 19.72 -81.77
CA THR A 38 -21.40 19.50 -80.83
C THR A 38 -21.58 20.32 -79.54
N THR A 39 -22.12 21.54 -79.65
CA THR A 39 -22.39 22.40 -78.48
C THR A 39 -23.46 21.78 -77.58
N LYS A 40 -24.54 21.25 -78.17
CA LYS A 40 -25.62 20.58 -77.44
C LYS A 40 -25.14 19.29 -76.76
N VAL A 41 -24.38 18.44 -77.46
CA VAL A 41 -23.81 17.20 -76.89
C VAL A 41 -22.90 17.50 -75.68
N GLN A 42 -22.10 18.56 -75.75
CA GLN A 42 -21.26 18.97 -74.63
C GLN A 42 -22.06 19.54 -73.45
N GLN A 43 -23.18 20.23 -73.71
CA GLN A 43 -24.11 20.69 -72.66
C GLN A 43 -24.79 19.48 -71.98
N ASP A 44 -25.29 18.53 -72.76
CA ASP A 44 -25.93 17.32 -72.27
C ASP A 44 -24.97 16.48 -71.41
N ALA A 45 -23.69 16.36 -71.82
CA ALA A 45 -22.66 15.68 -71.02
C ALA A 45 -22.41 16.36 -69.67
N ARG A 46 -22.40 17.70 -69.61
CA ARG A 46 -22.24 18.45 -68.35
C ARG A 46 -23.49 18.37 -67.48
N ASP A 47 -24.67 18.32 -68.08
CA ASP A 47 -25.93 18.13 -67.34
C ASP A 47 -25.97 16.73 -66.69
N SER A 48 -25.54 15.69 -67.41
CA SER A 48 -25.34 14.35 -66.84
C SER A 48 -24.31 14.32 -65.70
N GLU A 49 -23.22 15.09 -65.84
CA GLU A 49 -22.23 15.25 -64.77
C GLU A 49 -22.83 15.94 -63.53
N ARG A 50 -23.62 17.02 -63.71
CA ARG A 50 -24.31 17.72 -62.61
C ARG A 50 -25.26 16.78 -61.87
N GLU A 51 -26.06 16.02 -62.59
CA GLU A 51 -27.01 15.06 -62.01
C GLU A 51 -26.31 13.95 -61.24
N THR A 52 -25.23 13.37 -61.79
CA THR A 52 -24.44 12.34 -61.10
C THR A 52 -23.85 12.89 -59.81
N LYS A 53 -23.27 14.10 -59.85
CA LYS A 53 -22.72 14.77 -58.67
C LYS A 53 -23.79 15.10 -57.65
N ALA A 54 -24.94 15.62 -58.07
CA ALA A 54 -26.06 15.91 -57.20
C ALA A 54 -26.56 14.67 -56.46
N ASN A 55 -26.63 13.51 -57.13
CA ASN A 55 -26.98 12.24 -56.50
C ASN A 55 -25.95 11.77 -55.46
N ILE A 56 -24.65 11.95 -55.75
CA ILE A 56 -23.57 11.64 -54.79
C ILE A 56 -23.66 12.53 -53.54
N ILE A 57 -23.91 13.84 -53.74
CA ILE A 57 -24.12 14.80 -52.66
C ILE A 57 -25.36 14.41 -51.85
N ALA A 58 -26.49 14.18 -52.51
CA ALA A 58 -27.75 13.77 -51.90
C ALA A 58 -27.57 12.50 -51.03
N SER A 59 -26.99 11.44 -51.59
CA SER A 59 -26.74 10.19 -50.86
C SER A 59 -25.85 10.41 -49.63
N SER A 60 -24.85 11.29 -49.73
CA SER A 60 -23.97 11.62 -48.60
C SER A 60 -24.70 12.44 -47.53
N ILE A 61 -25.61 13.33 -47.92
CA ILE A 61 -26.46 14.08 -46.98
C ILE A 61 -27.42 13.12 -46.25
N GLU A 62 -27.97 12.11 -46.92
CA GLU A 62 -28.79 11.08 -46.27
C GLU A 62 -27.99 10.21 -45.30
N LYS A 63 -26.74 9.89 -45.64
CA LYS A 63 -25.86 9.19 -44.70
C LYS A 63 -25.53 10.05 -43.47
N TYR A 64 -25.30 11.36 -43.66
CA TYR A 64 -25.13 12.28 -42.53
C TYR A 64 -26.34 12.27 -41.59
N TYR A 65 -27.56 12.21 -42.15
CA TYR A 65 -28.78 12.09 -41.34
C TYR A 65 -28.81 10.80 -40.51
N ASN A 66 -28.41 9.66 -41.08
CA ASN A 66 -28.34 8.41 -40.33
C ASN A 66 -27.32 8.45 -39.16
N GLU A 67 -26.28 9.27 -39.27
CA GLU A 67 -25.25 9.42 -38.24
C GLU A 67 -25.60 10.49 -37.19
N ASN A 68 -26.36 11.53 -37.57
CA ASN A 68 -26.57 12.72 -36.73
C ASN A 68 -28.05 12.98 -36.36
N ASN A 69 -29.00 12.23 -36.93
CA ASN A 69 -30.46 12.44 -36.82
C ASN A 69 -30.94 13.86 -37.22
N GLU A 70 -30.12 14.58 -37.99
CA GLU A 70 -30.42 15.90 -38.55
C GLU A 70 -29.71 16.02 -39.89
N TYR A 71 -30.15 16.94 -40.75
CA TYR A 71 -29.43 17.29 -41.97
C TYR A 71 -28.42 18.42 -41.72
N PRO A 72 -27.30 18.46 -42.49
CA PRO A 72 -26.27 19.47 -42.32
C PRO A 72 -26.82 20.89 -42.43
N SER A 73 -26.38 21.79 -41.56
CA SER A 73 -26.73 23.20 -41.68
C SER A 73 -26.14 23.83 -42.93
N CYS A 74 -26.69 24.97 -43.34
CA CYS A 74 -26.16 25.74 -44.45
C CYS A 74 -24.65 26.02 -44.30
N THR A 75 -24.23 26.45 -43.12
CA THR A 75 -22.83 26.79 -42.80
C THR A 75 -21.89 25.60 -43.03
N LYS A 76 -22.33 24.39 -42.65
CA LYS A 76 -21.57 23.15 -42.85
C LYS A 76 -21.46 22.82 -44.35
N MET A 77 -22.54 23.00 -45.11
CA MET A 77 -22.57 22.68 -46.55
C MET A 77 -21.79 23.66 -47.43
N THR A 78 -21.65 24.92 -47.04
CA THR A 78 -20.92 25.96 -47.81
C THR A 78 -19.47 26.14 -47.37
N ALA A 79 -18.98 25.34 -46.42
CA ALA A 79 -17.58 25.34 -46.00
C ALA A 79 -16.64 24.96 -47.17
N PRO A 80 -15.32 25.18 -47.07
CA PRO A 80 -14.37 24.71 -48.09
C PRO A 80 -14.52 23.21 -48.37
N ALA A 81 -14.36 22.79 -49.63
CA ALA A 81 -14.69 21.43 -50.06
C ALA A 81 -13.98 20.33 -49.24
N ALA A 82 -12.73 20.58 -48.82
CA ALA A 82 -11.97 19.69 -47.94
C ALA A 82 -12.62 19.54 -46.56
N THR A 83 -13.10 20.64 -45.96
CA THR A 83 -13.79 20.65 -44.67
C THR A 83 -15.13 19.93 -44.76
N VAL A 84 -15.89 20.14 -45.85
CA VAL A 84 -17.15 19.42 -46.08
C VAL A 84 -16.89 17.92 -46.11
N LYS A 85 -15.90 17.44 -46.88
CA LYS A 85 -15.54 16.02 -46.91
C LYS A 85 -15.06 15.48 -45.56
N SER A 86 -14.24 16.22 -44.81
CA SER A 86 -13.62 15.68 -43.59
C SER A 86 -14.53 15.70 -42.35
N SER A 87 -15.52 16.60 -42.32
CA SER A 87 -16.31 16.87 -41.10
C SER A 87 -17.82 16.84 -41.28
N THR A 88 -18.32 16.98 -42.51
CA THR A 88 -19.77 17.03 -42.79
C THR A 88 -20.20 15.82 -43.60
N LEU A 89 -19.74 15.70 -44.85
CA LEU A 89 -20.07 14.59 -45.75
C LEU A 89 -18.89 13.60 -45.82
N THR A 90 -18.62 12.92 -44.71
CA THR A 90 -17.50 11.96 -44.54
C THR A 90 -17.54 10.79 -45.51
N SER A 91 -18.72 10.49 -46.07
CA SER A 91 -18.91 9.45 -47.07
C SER A 91 -18.55 9.85 -48.49
N LEU A 92 -18.23 11.12 -48.75
CA LEU A 92 -17.81 11.56 -50.08
C LEU A 92 -16.47 10.92 -50.44
N VAL A 93 -16.45 10.18 -51.54
CA VAL A 93 -15.23 9.58 -52.08
C VAL A 93 -14.23 10.67 -52.49
N ASN A 94 -14.72 11.74 -53.15
CA ASN A 94 -13.89 12.83 -53.65
C ASN A 94 -14.62 14.19 -53.49
N THR A 95 -13.87 15.23 -53.14
CA THR A 95 -14.35 16.62 -53.09
C THR A 95 -14.84 17.14 -54.43
N ASP A 96 -14.44 16.51 -55.55
CA ASP A 96 -14.89 16.85 -56.89
C ASP A 96 -16.41 16.68 -57.10
N ALA A 97 -17.08 15.90 -56.25
CA ALA A 97 -18.54 15.83 -56.25
C ALA A 97 -19.18 17.20 -55.95
N LEU A 98 -18.54 18.02 -55.10
CA LEU A 98 -19.02 19.35 -54.71
C LEU A 98 -18.76 20.43 -55.78
N ARG A 99 -17.98 20.11 -56.81
CA ARG A 99 -17.56 21.05 -57.86
C ARG A 99 -18.52 20.99 -59.05
N ALA A 100 -19.23 22.09 -59.32
CA ALA A 100 -20.03 22.20 -60.54
C ALA A 100 -19.14 22.20 -61.81
N PRO A 101 -19.64 21.76 -62.97
CA PRO A 101 -18.85 21.82 -64.21
C PRO A 101 -18.34 23.22 -64.50
N ARG A 102 -17.13 23.31 -65.07
CA ARG A 102 -16.38 24.55 -65.38
C ARG A 102 -15.87 25.36 -64.19
N GLN A 103 -16.05 24.88 -62.95
CA GLN A 103 -15.45 25.50 -61.78
C GLN A 103 -14.01 24.98 -61.55
N ALA A 104 -13.18 25.81 -60.89
CA ALA A 104 -11.80 25.45 -60.56
C ALA A 104 -11.72 24.24 -59.61
N VAL A 105 -10.64 23.46 -59.72
CA VAL A 105 -10.40 22.32 -58.83
C VAL A 105 -10.34 22.80 -57.38
N GLY A 106 -11.00 22.08 -56.47
CA GLY A 106 -11.10 22.44 -55.05
C GLY A 106 -12.24 23.41 -54.70
N THR A 107 -12.96 23.96 -55.69
CA THR A 107 -14.15 24.79 -55.45
C THR A 107 -15.30 23.96 -54.89
N ASN A 108 -15.89 24.40 -53.77
CA ASN A 108 -17.22 23.97 -53.36
C ASN A 108 -18.27 24.86 -54.05
N SER A 109 -19.05 24.28 -54.95
CA SER A 109 -20.10 24.97 -55.70
C SER A 109 -21.47 24.87 -55.01
N VAL A 110 -21.55 24.29 -53.82
CA VAL A 110 -22.76 24.28 -53.01
C VAL A 110 -22.97 25.67 -52.41
N GLN A 111 -24.16 26.23 -52.61
CA GLN A 111 -24.58 27.51 -52.06
C GLN A 111 -25.93 27.38 -51.40
N CYS A 112 -26.16 28.11 -50.31
CA CYS A 112 -27.50 28.18 -49.73
C CYS A 112 -28.27 29.35 -50.30
N ALA A 113 -29.46 29.06 -50.83
CA ALA A 113 -30.41 30.08 -51.24
C ALA A 113 -31.82 29.51 -51.10
N ALA A 114 -32.84 30.39 -51.12
CA ALA A 114 -34.24 29.98 -51.10
C ALA A 114 -34.71 29.40 -52.45
N SER A 115 -33.97 29.64 -53.53
CA SER A 115 -34.31 29.24 -54.89
C SER A 115 -33.05 29.06 -55.73
N VAL A 116 -33.10 28.18 -56.73
CA VAL A 116 -31.97 27.95 -57.65
C VAL A 116 -31.68 29.20 -58.48
N PRO A 117 -30.48 29.80 -58.40
CA PRO A 117 -30.11 30.99 -59.18
C PRO A 117 -30.21 30.77 -60.69
N ASN A 118 -30.23 31.85 -61.46
CA ASN A 118 -30.16 31.78 -62.92
C ASN A 118 -28.71 31.57 -63.41
N THR A 119 -28.03 30.56 -62.86
CA THR A 119 -26.66 30.17 -63.20
C THR A 119 -26.56 28.64 -63.26
N THR A 120 -25.57 28.11 -63.97
CA THR A 120 -25.33 26.66 -64.12
C THR A 120 -24.08 26.19 -63.36
N THR A 121 -23.54 27.05 -62.50
CA THR A 121 -22.25 26.88 -61.79
C THR A 121 -22.41 26.52 -60.33
N THR A 122 -23.64 26.30 -59.86
CA THR A 122 -23.95 26.14 -58.42
C THR A 122 -24.92 24.99 -58.19
N PHE A 123 -24.72 24.30 -57.07
CA PHE A 123 -25.73 23.43 -56.46
C PHE A 123 -26.38 24.21 -55.31
N THR A 124 -27.69 24.38 -55.35
CA THR A 124 -28.43 25.18 -54.38
C THR A 124 -28.95 24.28 -53.28
N TYR A 125 -28.39 24.39 -52.09
CA TYR A 125 -28.85 23.68 -50.90
C TYR A 125 -29.88 24.53 -50.16
N THR A 126 -31.15 24.15 -50.28
CA THR A 126 -32.27 24.86 -49.65
C THR A 126 -32.51 24.32 -48.24
N CYS A 127 -31.68 24.80 -47.32
CA CYS A 127 -31.99 24.81 -45.90
C CYS A 127 -31.34 26.04 -45.27
N LEU A 128 -32.15 27.06 -45.00
CA LEU A 128 -31.68 28.37 -44.55
C LEU A 128 -31.35 28.44 -43.04
N SER A 129 -31.39 27.30 -42.34
CA SER A 129 -31.00 27.20 -40.94
C SER A 129 -29.48 27.22 -40.80
N THR A 130 -28.97 28.00 -39.84
CA THR A 130 -27.54 28.12 -39.53
C THR A 130 -27.05 27.06 -38.55
N THR A 131 -27.96 26.36 -37.86
CA THR A 131 -27.65 25.38 -36.79
C THR A 131 -27.89 23.94 -37.24
N SER A 132 -29.09 23.61 -37.74
CA SER A 132 -29.43 22.27 -38.25
C SER A 132 -30.67 22.28 -39.15
N CYS A 133 -30.80 21.24 -39.99
CA CYS A 133 -31.85 21.16 -41.02
C CYS A 133 -32.76 19.95 -40.79
N ASN A 134 -34.08 20.18 -40.75
CA ASN A 134 -35.07 19.08 -40.62
C ASN A 134 -35.55 18.55 -41.98
N LYS A 135 -35.34 19.34 -43.03
CA LYS A 135 -35.56 19.01 -44.43
C LYS A 135 -34.55 19.76 -45.28
N TRP A 136 -34.24 19.23 -46.44
CA TRP A 136 -33.41 19.92 -47.42
C TRP A 136 -33.86 19.60 -48.83
N GLU A 137 -33.51 20.48 -49.76
CA GLU A 137 -33.63 20.20 -51.19
C GLU A 137 -32.39 20.76 -51.91
N LEU A 138 -31.78 19.94 -52.76
CA LEU A 138 -30.60 20.28 -53.57
C LEU A 138 -31.06 20.52 -55.00
N GLY A 139 -30.97 21.76 -55.45
CA GLY A 139 -31.39 22.17 -56.79
C GLY A 139 -30.22 22.58 -57.69
N TRP A 140 -30.28 22.27 -58.98
CA TRP A 140 -29.33 22.75 -59.98
C TRP A 140 -30.06 23.08 -61.29
N ARG A 141 -29.41 23.86 -62.15
CA ARG A 141 -29.94 24.25 -63.46
C ARG A 141 -29.17 23.58 -64.58
N ASN A 142 -29.91 22.97 -65.50
CA ASN A 142 -29.36 22.39 -66.72
C ASN A 142 -28.92 23.47 -67.71
N GLU A 143 -27.84 23.21 -68.43
CA GLU A 143 -27.27 24.13 -69.41
C GLU A 143 -27.95 24.01 -70.77
N ALA A 144 -28.50 22.85 -71.12
CA ALA A 144 -29.11 22.61 -72.42
C ALA A 144 -30.52 23.23 -72.59
N ASP A 145 -31.33 23.24 -71.53
CA ASP A 145 -32.74 23.67 -71.56
C ASP A 145 -33.09 24.71 -70.48
N GLY A 146 -32.16 25.04 -69.58
CA GLY A 146 -32.38 25.96 -68.47
C GLY A 146 -33.32 25.40 -67.39
N ALA A 147 -33.71 24.13 -67.46
CA ALA A 147 -34.62 23.51 -66.51
C ALA A 147 -33.96 23.37 -65.14
N VAL A 148 -34.75 23.58 -64.09
CA VAL A 148 -34.31 23.36 -62.71
C VAL A 148 -34.63 21.92 -62.32
N LYS A 149 -33.62 21.20 -61.84
CA LYS A 149 -33.72 19.85 -61.29
C LYS A 149 -33.49 19.92 -59.79
N THR A 150 -34.22 19.11 -59.04
CA THR A 150 -34.16 19.11 -57.58
C THR A 150 -34.16 17.67 -57.05
N ILE A 151 -33.45 17.46 -55.94
CA ILE A 151 -33.52 16.25 -55.12
C ILE A 151 -33.89 16.72 -53.71
N ALA A 152 -34.87 16.09 -53.10
CA ALA A 152 -35.31 16.42 -51.75
C ALA A 152 -34.87 15.35 -50.75
N SER A 153 -34.85 15.75 -49.47
CA SER A 153 -34.64 14.87 -48.33
C SER A 153 -35.58 13.66 -48.33
N LEU A 154 -35.06 12.47 -48.08
CA LEU A 154 -35.87 11.25 -47.87
C LEU A 154 -36.72 11.35 -46.60
N TYR A 155 -36.18 11.97 -45.54
CA TYR A 155 -36.88 12.17 -44.29
C TYR A 155 -37.50 13.58 -44.26
N THR A 156 -38.83 13.66 -44.13
CA THR A 156 -39.57 14.93 -44.02
C THR A 156 -40.34 14.97 -42.70
N GLY A 157 -39.65 15.32 -41.63
CA GLY A 157 -40.26 15.51 -40.32
C GLY A 157 -40.48 16.99 -40.03
N ASN A 158 -41.73 17.48 -40.07
CA ASN A 158 -42.11 18.66 -39.28
C ASN A 158 -42.35 18.27 -37.82
N THR A 159 -41.39 17.57 -37.26
CA THR A 159 -41.15 17.53 -35.83
C THR A 159 -39.67 17.84 -35.73
N ALA A 160 -39.34 19.07 -35.35
CA ALA A 160 -38.16 19.25 -34.50
C ALA A 160 -38.20 18.10 -33.48
N PRO A 161 -37.07 17.47 -33.10
CA PRO A 161 -37.13 16.51 -32.04
C PRO A 161 -37.74 17.24 -30.82
N THR A 162 -39.03 16.99 -30.59
CA THR A 162 -39.74 17.24 -29.34
C THR A 162 -39.37 16.16 -28.33
N GLY A 163 -38.20 15.55 -28.49
CA GLY A 163 -37.36 15.09 -27.41
C GLY A 163 -36.17 16.02 -27.37
N THR A 164 -36.02 16.77 -26.28
CA THR A 164 -34.73 17.33 -25.88
C THR A 164 -33.67 16.28 -26.16
N VAL A 165 -32.66 16.57 -27.00
CA VAL A 165 -31.49 15.70 -27.10
C VAL A 165 -30.80 15.80 -25.74
N THR A 166 -31.22 14.94 -24.81
CA THR A 166 -30.60 14.82 -23.51
C THR A 166 -29.25 14.20 -23.75
N ALA A 167 -28.19 14.96 -23.44
CA ALA A 167 -26.86 14.40 -23.43
C ALA A 167 -26.85 13.13 -22.58
N ALA A 168 -26.01 12.19 -22.95
CA ALA A 168 -25.96 10.94 -22.23
C ALA A 168 -25.59 11.15 -20.75
N THR A 169 -26.07 10.22 -19.92
CA THR A 169 -25.64 10.12 -18.54
C THR A 169 -24.14 9.86 -18.51
N PRO A 170 -23.32 10.74 -17.91
CA PRO A 170 -21.88 10.52 -17.81
C PRO A 170 -21.58 9.33 -16.90
N SER A 171 -20.48 8.65 -17.17
CA SER A 171 -19.84 7.82 -16.15
C SER A 171 -18.78 8.68 -15.45
N VAL A 172 -18.80 8.71 -14.12
CA VAL A 172 -17.89 9.53 -13.31
C VAL A 172 -17.31 8.70 -12.17
N SER A 173 -16.02 8.88 -11.91
CA SER A 173 -15.30 8.28 -10.80
C SER A 173 -14.43 9.31 -10.09
N ILE A 174 -14.12 9.05 -8.83
CA ILE A 174 -13.19 9.83 -8.02
C ILE A 174 -12.16 8.87 -7.43
N SER A 175 -10.91 9.32 -7.39
CA SER A 175 -9.84 8.65 -6.66
C SER A 175 -9.05 9.69 -5.89
N SER A 176 -8.59 9.33 -4.70
CA SER A 176 -7.83 10.21 -3.83
C SER A 176 -6.53 9.56 -3.38
N GLN A 177 -5.50 10.37 -3.21
CA GLN A 177 -4.17 9.92 -2.79
C GLN A 177 -3.47 10.97 -1.95
N ILE A 178 -2.47 10.54 -1.17
CA ILE A 178 -1.57 11.43 -0.43
C ILE A 178 -0.30 11.65 -1.24
N SER A 179 0.09 12.92 -1.37
CA SER A 179 1.39 13.33 -1.92
C SER A 179 2.03 14.35 -0.97
N GLY A 180 3.04 13.90 -0.22
CA GLY A 180 3.65 14.69 0.85
C GLY A 180 2.63 15.09 1.92
N ALA A 181 2.52 16.40 2.18
CA ALA A 181 1.55 16.97 3.12
C ALA A 181 0.22 17.36 2.47
N SER A 182 -0.13 16.78 1.33
CA SER A 182 -1.34 17.14 0.59
C SER A 182 -2.17 15.90 0.24
N ALA A 183 -3.49 16.01 0.34
CA ALA A 183 -4.40 15.05 -0.28
C ALA A 183 -4.86 15.59 -1.64
N ILE A 184 -4.84 14.76 -2.65
CA ILE A 184 -5.22 15.11 -4.02
C ILE A 184 -6.37 14.19 -4.43
N GLY A 185 -7.52 14.78 -4.74
CA GLY A 185 -8.63 14.09 -5.39
C GLY A 185 -8.55 14.31 -6.90
N THR A 186 -8.70 13.24 -7.67
CA THR A 186 -8.73 13.27 -9.13
C THR A 186 -10.01 12.62 -9.62
N GLY A 187 -10.88 13.46 -10.18
CA GLY A 187 -12.11 13.03 -10.84
C GLY A 187 -11.84 12.66 -12.30
N SER A 188 -12.50 11.61 -12.76
CA SER A 188 -12.50 11.21 -14.16
C SER A 188 -13.94 11.05 -14.64
N ALA A 189 -14.23 11.50 -15.85
CA ALA A 189 -15.56 11.38 -16.44
C ALA A 189 -15.48 11.06 -17.93
N THR A 190 -16.42 10.24 -18.39
CA THR A 190 -16.60 9.95 -19.82
C THR A 190 -18.07 10.10 -20.19
N CYS A 191 -18.30 10.58 -21.41
CA CYS A 191 -19.60 10.57 -22.07
C CYS A 191 -19.65 9.37 -23.00
N ASN A 192 -20.76 8.63 -23.01
CA ASN A 192 -20.91 7.47 -23.89
C ASN A 192 -20.97 7.90 -25.37
N ALA A 193 -21.07 6.92 -26.27
CA ALA A 193 -20.87 7.09 -27.72
C ALA A 193 -21.82 8.09 -28.44
N GLN A 194 -22.87 8.60 -27.80
CA GLN A 194 -23.81 9.56 -28.38
C GLN A 194 -23.29 11.02 -28.47
N GLY A 195 -22.02 11.27 -28.12
CA GLY A 195 -21.37 12.56 -28.30
C GLY A 195 -21.54 13.52 -27.11
N GLY A 196 -20.50 14.31 -26.86
CA GLY A 196 -20.44 15.33 -25.81
C GLY A 196 -19.08 15.42 -25.14
N THR A 197 -18.72 16.59 -24.64
CA THR A 197 -17.50 16.79 -23.83
C THR A 197 -17.84 16.65 -22.35
N PRO A 198 -17.09 15.83 -21.57
CA PRO A 198 -17.33 15.74 -20.14
C PRO A 198 -16.94 17.05 -19.46
N TYR A 199 -17.89 17.62 -18.72
CA TYR A 199 -17.66 18.73 -17.81
C TYR A 199 -17.65 18.20 -16.39
N ILE A 200 -16.53 18.35 -15.71
CA ILE A 200 -16.32 17.81 -14.37
C ILE A 200 -16.13 18.93 -13.37
N GLU A 201 -16.74 18.74 -12.21
CA GLU A 201 -16.53 19.57 -11.05
C GLU A 201 -16.16 18.72 -9.84
N ILE A 202 -15.38 19.30 -8.95
CA ILE A 202 -14.91 18.65 -7.73
C ILE A 202 -15.10 19.58 -6.54
N ARG A 203 -15.37 18.98 -5.38
CA ARG A 203 -15.40 19.66 -4.09
C ARG A 203 -14.73 18.80 -3.04
N SER A 204 -14.23 19.43 -1.99
CA SER A 204 -13.58 18.74 -0.89
C SER A 204 -13.83 19.41 0.44
N TYR A 205 -13.59 18.67 1.52
CA TYR A 205 -13.43 19.21 2.87
C TYR A 205 -12.29 18.48 3.58
N LYS A 206 -11.82 19.06 4.69
CA LYS A 206 -10.71 18.54 5.49
C LYS A 206 -11.24 17.88 6.76
N ASN A 207 -10.64 16.75 7.16
CA ASN A 207 -10.95 15.99 8.38
C ASN A 207 -12.43 15.61 8.48
N SER A 208 -13.16 16.22 9.42
CA SER A 208 -14.60 16.09 9.59
C SER A 208 -15.27 17.41 9.20
N GLY A 209 -16.18 17.34 8.24
CA GLY A 209 -16.87 18.51 7.73
C GLY A 209 -17.98 18.12 6.76
N SER A 210 -18.66 19.13 6.26
CA SER A 210 -19.60 18.99 5.15
C SER A 210 -18.98 19.55 3.88
N PHE A 211 -19.32 18.97 2.73
CA PHE A 211 -18.96 19.56 1.46
C PHE A 211 -19.50 21.00 1.35
N PRO A 212 -18.71 21.95 0.81
CA PRO A 212 -19.21 23.27 0.54
C PRO A 212 -20.35 23.21 -0.49
N GLY A 213 -21.24 24.21 -0.44
CA GLY A 213 -22.32 24.35 -1.43
C GLY A 213 -21.81 24.69 -2.83
N THR A 214 -20.55 25.12 -2.95
CA THR A 214 -19.88 25.48 -4.20
C THR A 214 -19.10 24.30 -4.79
N TRP A 215 -19.17 24.18 -6.11
CA TRP A 215 -18.41 23.22 -6.90
C TRP A 215 -17.28 23.93 -7.67
N THR A 216 -16.14 23.25 -7.84
CA THR A 216 -15.00 23.81 -8.59
C THR A 216 -14.88 23.10 -9.93
N ALA A 217 -14.91 23.85 -11.03
CA ALA A 217 -14.73 23.32 -12.38
C ALA A 217 -13.27 22.89 -12.62
N SER A 218 -12.94 21.69 -12.20
CA SER A 218 -11.60 21.09 -12.29
C SER A 218 -11.70 19.57 -12.21
N SER A 219 -10.79 18.87 -12.88
CA SER A 219 -10.64 17.41 -12.74
C SER A 219 -9.83 17.01 -11.51
N SER A 220 -9.21 17.97 -10.81
CA SER A 220 -8.44 17.69 -9.60
C SER A 220 -8.53 18.82 -8.58
N GLN A 221 -8.48 18.45 -7.29
CA GLN A 221 -8.45 19.39 -6.18
C GLN A 221 -7.49 18.89 -5.12
N THR A 222 -6.80 19.83 -4.48
CA THR A 222 -5.81 19.56 -3.45
C THR A 222 -6.27 20.15 -2.11
N VAL A 223 -6.21 19.35 -1.05
CA VAL A 223 -6.35 19.81 0.33
C VAL A 223 -4.95 19.85 0.94
N THR A 224 -4.47 21.04 1.30
CA THR A 224 -3.12 21.27 1.82
C THR A 224 -3.07 22.51 2.73
N PRO A 225 -2.23 22.53 3.78
CA PRO A 225 -1.44 21.41 4.30
C PRO A 225 -2.27 20.46 5.17
N LEU A 226 -1.93 19.18 5.13
CA LEU A 226 -2.39 18.14 6.05
C LEU A 226 -1.27 17.80 7.02
N ASN A 227 -1.56 17.90 8.32
CA ASN A 227 -0.75 17.30 9.37
C ASN A 227 -0.94 15.78 9.37
N GLU A 228 -0.07 15.06 10.09
CA GLU A 228 -0.20 13.61 10.25
C GLU A 228 -1.52 13.26 10.94
N GLY A 229 -2.26 12.29 10.40
CA GLY A 229 -3.57 11.88 10.89
C GLY A 229 -4.74 12.74 10.36
N GLU A 230 -4.46 13.76 9.56
CA GLU A 230 -5.50 14.56 8.88
C GLU A 230 -5.85 13.97 7.51
N SER A 231 -7.06 14.26 7.04
CA SER A 231 -7.60 13.72 5.78
C SER A 231 -8.20 14.80 4.89
N GLY A 232 -8.24 14.50 3.59
CA GLY A 232 -9.04 15.23 2.60
C GLY A 232 -10.09 14.30 2.01
N THR A 233 -11.35 14.70 2.07
CA THR A 233 -12.47 13.97 1.47
C THR A 233 -12.96 14.71 0.23
N PHE A 234 -13.15 13.98 -0.86
CA PHE A 234 -13.45 14.51 -2.19
C PHE A 234 -14.73 13.92 -2.73
N GLN A 235 -15.46 14.71 -3.50
CA GLN A 235 -16.56 14.24 -4.31
C GLN A 235 -16.50 14.94 -5.66
N ALA A 236 -16.69 14.17 -6.73
CA ALA A 236 -16.80 14.71 -8.07
C ALA A 236 -18.25 14.64 -8.56
N GLN A 237 -18.59 15.54 -9.47
CA GLN A 237 -19.77 15.41 -10.30
C GLN A 237 -19.41 15.72 -11.73
N ALA A 238 -20.11 15.09 -12.67
CA ALA A 238 -19.93 15.36 -14.08
C ALA A 238 -21.26 15.46 -14.80
N GLN A 239 -21.28 16.21 -15.89
CA GLN A 239 -22.34 16.24 -16.88
C GLN A 239 -21.72 16.17 -18.28
N CYS A 240 -22.49 15.69 -19.25
CA CYS A 240 -22.11 15.73 -20.65
C CYS A 240 -22.64 17.00 -21.28
N GLN A 241 -21.75 17.78 -21.88
CA GLN A 241 -22.11 19.01 -22.60
C GLN A 241 -22.14 18.74 -24.10
N LEU A 242 -23.23 19.16 -24.73
CA LEU A 242 -23.45 19.12 -26.18
C LEU A 242 -23.43 20.56 -26.71
N PHE A 243 -22.72 20.82 -27.81
CA PHE A 243 -22.62 22.16 -28.38
C PHE A 243 -23.98 22.59 -28.97
N GLY A 244 -24.64 23.57 -28.35
CA GLY A 244 -25.93 24.10 -28.81
C GLY A 244 -27.18 23.33 -28.34
N ALA A 245 -27.06 22.40 -27.38
CA ALA A 245 -28.18 21.64 -26.80
C ALA A 245 -28.21 21.69 -25.25
N THR A 246 -29.20 21.03 -24.64
CA THR A 246 -29.33 20.94 -23.17
C THR A 246 -28.32 19.92 -22.61
N SER A 247 -27.53 20.32 -21.60
CA SER A 247 -26.60 19.41 -20.92
C SER A 247 -27.36 18.29 -20.18
N SER A 248 -26.69 17.16 -19.92
CA SER A 248 -27.27 16.16 -19.04
C SER A 248 -27.31 16.66 -17.59
N ALA A 249 -28.12 16.01 -16.76
CA ALA A 249 -28.06 16.23 -15.33
C ALA A 249 -26.69 15.81 -14.79
N PHE A 250 -26.22 16.51 -13.75
CA PHE A 250 -25.03 16.10 -13.03
C PHE A 250 -25.23 14.74 -12.37
N VAL A 251 -24.26 13.85 -12.57
CA VAL A 251 -24.12 12.61 -11.81
C VAL A 251 -22.99 12.81 -10.82
N GLN A 252 -23.23 12.49 -9.55
CA GLN A 252 -22.25 12.62 -8.48
C GLN A 252 -21.63 11.26 -8.16
N THR A 253 -20.35 11.28 -7.78
CA THR A 253 -19.68 10.12 -7.22
C THR A 253 -20.07 9.92 -5.75
N ALA A 254 -19.82 8.72 -5.22
CA ALA A 254 -19.58 8.58 -3.78
C ALA A 254 -18.37 9.43 -3.38
N SER A 255 -18.26 9.77 -2.09
CA SER A 255 -17.07 10.44 -1.58
C SER A 255 -15.90 9.47 -1.47
N ASP A 256 -14.69 9.94 -1.78
CA ASP A 256 -13.44 9.21 -1.53
C ASP A 256 -12.53 10.02 -0.60
N THR A 257 -11.79 9.36 0.27
CA THR A 257 -11.00 10.01 1.33
C THR A 257 -9.58 9.51 1.36
N ALA A 258 -8.64 10.44 1.32
CA ALA A 258 -7.23 10.18 1.54
C ALA A 258 -6.80 10.72 2.91
N THR A 259 -6.27 9.84 3.76
CA THR A 259 -5.78 10.18 5.11
C THR A 259 -4.26 10.10 5.13
N ARG A 260 -3.59 11.15 5.61
CA ARG A 260 -2.15 11.15 5.83
C ARG A 260 -1.85 10.29 7.06
N SER A 261 -1.06 9.24 6.90
CA SER A 261 -0.67 8.35 8.00
C SER A 261 0.07 9.10 9.12
N VAL A 262 -0.07 8.61 10.35
CA VAL A 262 0.72 9.07 11.49
C VAL A 262 1.97 8.21 11.59
N THR A 263 3.15 8.85 11.67
CA THR A 263 4.41 8.13 11.83
C THR A 263 4.54 7.59 13.25
N ALA A 264 4.92 6.32 13.37
CA ALA A 264 5.09 5.66 14.66
C ALA A 264 6.32 6.20 15.42
N PRO A 265 6.29 6.22 16.76
CA PRO A 265 7.37 6.80 17.55
C PRO A 265 8.65 5.96 17.48
N THR A 266 9.80 6.63 17.48
CA THR A 266 11.12 5.97 17.49
C THR A 266 11.88 6.27 18.78
N GLY A 267 12.90 5.44 19.08
CA GLY A 267 13.79 5.67 20.23
C GLY A 267 13.15 5.42 21.60
N LEU A 268 12.21 4.47 21.70
CA LEU A 268 11.66 4.02 22.98
C LEU A 268 12.75 3.31 23.80
N THR A 269 12.84 3.65 25.10
CA THR A 269 13.82 3.07 26.02
C THR A 269 13.16 2.60 27.30
N THR A 270 13.48 1.37 27.70
CA THR A 270 12.96 0.75 28.92
C THR A 270 14.14 0.29 29.76
N SER A 271 14.13 0.60 31.05
CA SER A 271 15.12 0.12 32.01
C SER A 271 14.43 -0.45 33.24
N ALA A 272 15.12 -1.35 33.94
CA ALA A 272 14.63 -2.00 35.15
C ALA A 272 15.71 -1.92 36.22
N ALA A 273 15.32 -1.55 37.44
CA ALA A 273 16.24 -1.45 38.57
C ALA A 273 15.56 -1.93 39.86
N ILE A 274 16.39 -2.38 40.80
CA ILE A 274 15.96 -2.66 42.17
C ILE A 274 16.33 -1.46 43.04
N SER A 275 15.36 -0.92 43.78
CA SER A 275 15.58 0.17 44.73
C SER A 275 14.80 -0.08 46.01
N GLY A 276 15.51 -0.25 47.12
CA GLY A 276 14.90 -0.57 48.41
C GLY A 276 14.07 -1.85 48.34
N ALA A 277 12.77 -1.77 48.64
CA ALA A 277 11.83 -2.89 48.60
C ALA A 277 11.01 -2.94 47.29
N ASN A 278 11.50 -2.32 46.21
CA ASN A 278 10.76 -2.22 44.96
C ASN A 278 11.59 -2.56 43.71
N ALA A 279 10.92 -3.13 42.71
CA ALA A 279 11.40 -3.17 41.32
C ALA A 279 10.77 -2.01 40.59
N ILE A 280 11.59 -1.24 39.88
CA ILE A 280 11.18 -0.04 39.18
C ILE A 280 11.49 -0.22 37.69
N GLY A 281 10.44 -0.32 36.89
CA GLY A 281 10.52 -0.16 35.44
C GLY A 281 10.46 1.34 35.11
N THR A 282 11.42 1.84 34.33
CA THR A 282 11.45 3.22 33.83
C THR A 282 11.29 3.22 32.32
N PHE A 283 10.37 4.03 31.82
CA PHE A 283 9.94 4.08 30.44
C PHE A 283 10.11 5.50 29.90
N THR A 284 11.03 5.65 28.97
CA THR A 284 11.39 6.94 28.37
C THR A 284 11.52 6.83 26.86
N GLY A 285 11.87 7.94 26.21
CA GLY A 285 12.01 7.99 24.76
C GLY A 285 10.68 7.98 24.03
N GLY A 286 10.73 7.93 22.70
CA GLY A 286 9.57 8.18 21.84
C GLY A 286 9.36 9.66 21.60
N SER A 287 9.38 10.05 20.33
CA SER A 287 8.99 11.38 19.86
C SER A 287 7.93 11.24 18.79
N CYS A 288 6.96 12.16 18.80
CA CYS A 288 5.91 12.24 17.79
C CYS A 288 6.00 13.56 17.04
N ALA A 289 5.47 13.62 15.81
CA ALA A 289 5.40 14.84 15.02
C ALA A 289 4.49 15.89 15.68
N THR A 290 4.72 17.16 15.38
CA THR A 290 3.91 18.28 15.88
C THR A 290 2.41 18.06 15.57
N GLY A 291 1.55 18.30 16.55
CA GLY A 291 0.09 18.06 16.42
C GLY A 291 -0.34 16.63 16.76
N THR A 292 0.60 15.76 17.14
CA THR A 292 0.32 14.43 17.68
C THR A 292 0.88 14.28 19.09
N THR A 293 0.25 13.43 19.89
CA THR A 293 0.66 13.12 21.25
C THR A 293 1.06 11.66 21.37
N LEU A 294 2.06 11.40 22.20
CA LEU A 294 2.56 10.05 22.45
C LEU A 294 1.68 9.35 23.48
N GLN A 295 1.01 8.28 23.06
CA GLN A 295 0.32 7.35 23.95
C GLN A 295 1.25 6.17 24.26
N ARG A 296 1.36 5.79 25.53
CA ARG A 296 2.19 4.66 25.97
C ARG A 296 1.39 3.70 26.82
N GLN A 297 1.64 2.42 26.60
CA GLN A 297 1.17 1.34 27.46
C GLN A 297 2.34 0.48 27.88
N ILE A 298 2.21 -0.13 29.05
CA ILE A 298 3.21 -1.01 29.61
C ILE A 298 2.60 -2.35 29.99
N GLU A 299 3.47 -3.34 30.01
CA GLU A 299 3.18 -4.62 30.65
C GLU A 299 4.39 -5.02 31.48
N TYR A 300 4.14 -5.87 32.48
CA TYR A 300 5.17 -6.35 33.37
C TYR A 300 4.93 -7.80 33.75
N TYR A 301 6.00 -8.47 34.15
CA TYR A 301 5.98 -9.88 34.52
C TYR A 301 7.00 -10.15 35.63
N GLN A 302 6.56 -10.86 36.67
CA GLN A 302 7.40 -11.26 37.81
C GLN A 302 7.45 -12.79 37.92
N THR A 303 8.63 -13.33 38.17
CA THR A 303 8.81 -14.79 38.26
C THR A 303 10.00 -15.21 39.11
N TYR A 304 9.90 -16.40 39.71
CA TYR A 304 10.99 -17.12 40.38
C TYR A 304 11.55 -18.28 39.53
N HIS A 305 10.89 -18.63 38.42
CA HIS A 305 11.27 -19.73 37.54
C HIS A 305 10.90 -19.44 36.06
N PRO A 306 11.76 -19.72 35.06
CA PRO A 306 11.52 -19.38 33.65
C PRO A 306 10.21 -19.89 33.02
N TRP A 307 9.63 -20.95 33.60
CA TRP A 307 8.41 -21.59 33.10
C TRP A 307 7.16 -21.26 33.91
N VAL A 308 7.23 -20.30 34.84
CA VAL A 308 6.12 -19.98 35.75
C VAL A 308 5.75 -18.50 35.69
N GLY A 309 4.47 -18.23 35.47
CA GLY A 309 3.86 -16.90 35.52
C GLY A 309 3.55 -16.33 34.13
N ALA A 310 3.02 -15.10 34.09
CA ALA A 310 2.48 -14.49 32.88
C ALA A 310 2.66 -12.97 32.89
N TRP A 311 2.72 -12.38 31.69
CA TRP A 311 2.62 -10.94 31.49
C TRP A 311 1.28 -10.41 31.99
N SER A 312 1.31 -9.21 32.58
CA SER A 312 0.11 -8.45 32.88
C SER A 312 -0.64 -8.10 31.59
N ALA A 313 -1.91 -7.72 31.71
CA ALA A 313 -2.53 -6.97 30.63
C ALA A 313 -1.79 -5.64 30.41
N PHE A 314 -1.85 -5.12 29.19
CA PHE A 314 -1.38 -3.77 28.90
C PHE A 314 -2.19 -2.75 29.69
N GLU A 315 -1.49 -1.82 30.34
CA GLU A 315 -2.08 -0.69 31.07
C GLU A 315 -1.49 0.63 30.57
N ASP A 316 -2.28 1.70 30.58
CA ASP A 316 -1.81 3.03 30.22
C ASP A 316 -0.82 3.54 31.28
N LEU A 317 0.33 4.06 30.83
CA LEU A 317 1.36 4.57 31.74
C LEU A 317 1.09 6.02 32.15
N VAL A 318 0.88 6.25 33.45
CA VAL A 318 0.87 7.59 34.05
C VAL A 318 2.28 7.92 34.54
N GLY A 319 2.90 8.97 33.98
CA GLY A 319 4.28 9.34 34.29
C GLY A 319 5.32 8.55 33.48
N SER A 320 6.44 8.19 34.10
CA SER A 320 7.57 7.51 33.43
C SER A 320 8.01 6.22 34.11
N THR A 321 7.32 5.78 35.18
CA THR A 321 7.77 4.64 35.98
C THR A 321 6.63 3.75 36.44
N LYS A 322 6.89 2.44 36.52
CA LYS A 322 6.05 1.45 37.20
C LYS A 322 6.83 0.82 38.35
N THR A 323 6.21 0.76 39.51
CA THR A 323 6.80 0.20 40.73
C THR A 323 6.04 -1.07 41.12
N LEU A 324 6.78 -2.15 41.38
CA LEU A 324 6.26 -3.42 41.86
C LEU A 324 6.91 -3.78 43.20
N PRO A 325 6.14 -4.34 44.15
CA PRO A 325 6.73 -4.94 45.35
C PRO A 325 7.58 -6.15 44.96
N ILE A 326 8.69 -6.37 45.67
CA ILE A 326 9.64 -7.42 45.30
C ILE A 326 9.83 -8.51 46.35
N ASN A 327 10.08 -9.71 45.85
CA ASN A 327 10.49 -10.88 46.60
C ASN A 327 11.97 -11.16 46.32
N GLU A 328 12.69 -11.67 47.31
CA GLU A 328 14.08 -12.06 47.14
C GLU A 328 14.22 -13.26 46.19
N GLY A 329 15.17 -13.17 45.26
CA GLY A 329 15.43 -14.23 44.28
C GLY A 329 14.57 -14.17 43.01
N TRP A 330 13.66 -13.20 42.91
CA TRP A 330 12.75 -13.09 41.77
C TRP A 330 13.30 -12.15 40.68
N GLN A 331 12.93 -12.46 39.44
CA GLN A 331 13.15 -11.62 38.27
C GLN A 331 11.89 -10.81 37.93
N TYR A 332 12.11 -9.56 37.56
CA TYR A 332 11.09 -8.59 37.15
C TYR A 332 11.40 -8.11 35.75
N ASN A 333 10.42 -8.21 34.86
CA ASN A 333 10.51 -7.84 33.46
C ASN A 333 9.50 -6.74 33.15
N PHE A 334 9.92 -5.78 32.34
CA PHE A 334 9.11 -4.64 31.93
C PHE A 334 9.24 -4.43 30.43
N HIS A 335 8.12 -4.12 29.78
CA HIS A 335 8.07 -3.73 28.37
C HIS A 335 7.14 -2.53 28.22
N GLN A 336 7.43 -1.65 27.27
CA GLN A 336 6.47 -0.66 26.79
C GLN A 336 6.16 -0.87 25.31
N ILE A 337 4.95 -0.44 24.96
CA ILE A 337 4.55 -0.12 23.60
C ILE A 337 4.10 1.34 23.56
N ALA A 338 4.33 2.00 22.44
CA ALA A 338 3.88 3.37 22.24
C ALA A 338 3.38 3.61 20.82
N ARG A 339 2.49 4.58 20.66
CA ARG A 339 2.01 5.07 19.36
C ARG A 339 1.78 6.57 19.40
N CYS A 340 1.85 7.20 18.25
CA CYS A 340 1.51 8.62 18.10
C CYS A 340 0.05 8.74 17.71
N VAL A 341 -0.67 9.69 18.32
CA VAL A 341 -2.10 9.91 18.07
C VAL A 341 -2.32 11.39 17.75
N ASN A 342 -2.98 11.70 16.65
CA ASN A 342 -3.42 13.06 16.37
C ASN A 342 -4.57 13.43 17.33
N THR A 343 -4.38 14.48 18.14
CA THR A 343 -5.35 14.87 19.18
C THR A 343 -6.65 15.44 18.63
N THR A 344 -6.64 15.91 17.38
CA THR A 344 -7.80 16.52 16.73
C THR A 344 -8.65 15.47 16.02
N THR A 345 -8.02 14.53 15.31
CA THR A 345 -8.73 13.53 14.50
C THR A 345 -8.86 12.16 15.18
N GLY A 346 -8.07 11.88 16.23
CA GLY A 346 -8.04 10.57 16.89
C GLY A 346 -7.33 9.48 16.09
N VAL A 347 -6.84 9.78 14.88
CA VAL A 347 -6.08 8.82 14.06
C VAL A 347 -4.74 8.53 14.73
N ALA A 348 -4.39 7.26 14.81
CA ALA A 348 -3.19 6.79 15.49
C ALA A 348 -2.25 6.03 14.54
N SER A 349 -0.95 6.05 14.84
CA SER A 349 0.00 5.13 14.25
C SER A 349 -0.21 3.71 14.80
N ASP A 350 0.46 2.74 14.17
CA ASP A 350 0.63 1.42 14.77
C ASP A 350 1.42 1.50 16.08
N TRP A 351 1.22 0.49 16.93
CA TRP A 351 1.98 0.33 18.17
C TRP A 351 3.42 -0.08 17.86
N THR A 352 4.37 0.60 18.47
CA THR A 352 5.81 0.29 18.40
C THR A 352 6.29 -0.19 19.76
N TRP A 353 7.02 -1.30 19.75
CA TRP A 353 7.60 -1.90 20.95
C TRP A 353 8.92 -1.23 21.31
N SER A 354 9.26 -1.16 22.60
CA SER A 354 10.66 -0.91 22.97
C SER A 354 11.54 -2.07 22.49
N PRO A 355 12.78 -1.79 22.08
CA PRO A 355 13.63 -2.77 21.37
C PRO A 355 14.02 -3.96 22.25
N THR A 356 14.05 -3.77 23.57
CA THR A 356 14.41 -4.80 24.54
C THR A 356 13.42 -4.83 25.69
N THR A 357 13.24 -6.02 26.24
CA THR A 357 12.62 -6.22 27.55
C THR A 357 13.63 -5.83 28.62
N ALA A 358 13.25 -4.95 29.53
CA ALA A 358 14.12 -4.58 30.64
C ALA A 358 13.93 -5.54 31.80
N THR A 359 15.03 -6.03 32.35
CA THR A 359 15.02 -7.07 33.37
C THR A 359 15.83 -6.64 34.59
N ALA A 360 15.29 -6.89 35.79
CA ALA A 360 15.99 -6.74 37.05
C ALA A 360 15.75 -7.98 37.93
N VAL A 361 16.81 -8.48 38.55
CA VAL A 361 16.74 -9.60 39.49
C VAL A 361 17.02 -9.07 40.88
N ARG A 362 16.14 -9.36 41.83
CA ARG A 362 16.37 -9.02 43.24
C ARG A 362 17.32 -10.06 43.86
N PRO A 363 18.52 -9.67 44.34
CA PRO A 363 19.40 -10.60 45.03
C PRO A 363 18.76 -11.20 46.27
N ILE A 364 19.19 -12.40 46.63
CA ILE A 364 18.85 -13.05 47.89
C ILE A 364 19.88 -12.63 48.94
N ASN A 365 19.43 -12.18 50.10
CA ASN A 365 20.35 -11.76 51.16
C ASN A 365 21.11 -12.97 51.71
N GLN A 366 22.34 -12.73 52.16
CA GLN A 366 23.14 -13.77 52.83
C GLN A 366 22.52 -14.11 54.20
N PHE A 367 22.49 -15.40 54.52
CA PHE A 367 22.00 -15.90 55.80
C PHE A 367 23.10 -15.94 56.86
N GLY A 368 22.69 -15.92 58.14
CA GLY A 368 23.56 -16.28 59.25
C GLY A 368 23.99 -17.75 59.20
N PRO A 369 25.02 -18.16 59.97
CA PRO A 369 25.44 -19.55 60.07
C PRO A 369 24.29 -20.46 60.55
N PRO A 370 24.18 -21.71 60.06
CA PRO A 370 23.20 -22.67 60.55
C PRO A 370 23.55 -23.16 61.97
N SER A 371 22.56 -23.64 62.72
CA SER A 371 22.82 -24.40 63.94
C SER A 371 23.22 -25.83 63.57
N VAL A 372 24.32 -26.32 64.14
CA VAL A 372 24.82 -27.68 63.93
C VAL A 372 24.83 -28.42 65.27
N GLY A 373 24.37 -29.66 65.26
CA GLY A 373 24.43 -30.58 66.38
C GLY A 373 25.30 -31.79 66.05
N ALA A 374 25.97 -32.33 67.06
CA ALA A 374 26.78 -33.54 66.93
C ALA A 374 26.43 -34.52 68.05
N THR A 375 26.17 -35.77 67.68
CA THR A 375 25.92 -36.88 68.61
C THR A 375 26.67 -38.10 68.13
N GLY A 376 27.31 -38.87 69.01
CA GLY A 376 28.04 -40.06 68.61
C GLY A 376 27.86 -41.22 69.56
N ASN A 377 28.13 -42.41 69.04
CA ASN A 377 28.25 -43.67 69.78
C ASN A 377 29.51 -44.40 69.31
N ALA A 378 29.81 -45.59 69.85
CA ALA A 378 31.01 -46.37 69.52
C ALA A 378 31.24 -46.64 68.02
N ALA A 379 30.19 -46.67 67.20
CA ALA A 379 30.27 -46.98 65.78
C ALA A 379 30.29 -45.73 64.88
N ASN A 380 29.47 -44.70 65.18
CA ASN A 380 29.22 -43.58 64.28
C ASN A 380 29.17 -42.23 65.01
N VAL A 381 29.49 -41.15 64.29
CA VAL A 381 29.22 -39.76 64.68
C VAL A 381 28.20 -39.16 63.73
N SER A 382 27.04 -38.78 64.25
CA SER A 382 25.95 -38.16 63.50
C SER A 382 25.99 -36.64 63.67
N PHE A 383 26.06 -35.93 62.55
CA PHE A 383 25.88 -34.49 62.49
C PHE A 383 24.49 -34.17 61.95
N ASN A 384 23.83 -33.21 62.57
CA ASN A 384 22.59 -32.64 62.07
C ASN A 384 22.73 -31.12 62.00
N TRP A 385 21.98 -30.49 61.11
CA TRP A 385 21.95 -29.04 61.01
C TRP A 385 20.58 -28.53 60.65
N ASN A 386 20.29 -27.34 61.17
CA ASN A 386 19.10 -26.59 60.84
C ASN A 386 19.47 -25.13 60.61
N GLY A 387 18.95 -24.58 59.52
CA GLY A 387 19.22 -23.23 59.07
C GLY A 387 17.96 -22.39 59.01
N ALA A 388 18.11 -21.07 58.98
CA ALA A 388 17.00 -20.14 58.81
C ALA A 388 16.17 -20.49 57.56
N ALA A 389 14.87 -20.15 57.58
CA ALA A 389 14.01 -20.37 56.43
C ALA A 389 14.47 -19.48 55.26
N CYS A 390 14.58 -20.08 54.08
CA CYS A 390 14.80 -19.31 52.86
C CYS A 390 13.55 -18.50 52.49
N PRO A 391 13.67 -17.44 51.68
CA PRO A 391 12.52 -16.68 51.20
C PRO A 391 11.59 -17.60 50.38
N THR A 392 10.32 -17.23 50.28
CA THR A 392 9.32 -18.05 49.58
C THR A 392 9.74 -18.36 48.14
N GLN A 393 9.55 -19.60 47.70
CA GLN A 393 9.86 -20.07 46.34
C GLN A 393 11.35 -20.00 45.97
N THR A 394 12.21 -20.14 46.97
CA THR A 394 13.65 -20.37 46.79
C THR A 394 14.03 -21.74 47.35
N ASN A 395 15.14 -22.30 46.86
CA ASN A 395 15.66 -23.59 47.31
C ASN A 395 16.70 -23.39 48.40
N LYS A 396 16.64 -24.21 49.46
CA LYS A 396 17.64 -24.23 50.51
C LYS A 396 18.77 -25.19 50.16
N GLU A 397 20.00 -24.72 50.28
CA GLU A 397 21.20 -25.50 50.01
C GLU A 397 22.16 -25.44 51.20
N TYR A 398 22.79 -26.57 51.50
CA TYR A 398 23.85 -26.69 52.48
C TYR A 398 25.12 -27.21 51.82
N GLN A 399 26.26 -26.86 52.39
CA GLN A 399 27.51 -27.57 52.17
C GLN A 399 28.21 -27.77 53.52
N PHE A 400 28.96 -28.86 53.65
CA PHE A 400 29.66 -29.16 54.89
C PHE A 400 31.06 -29.69 54.64
N VAL A 401 31.92 -29.54 55.63
CA VAL A 401 33.29 -30.08 55.62
C VAL A 401 33.54 -30.75 56.97
N LEU A 402 34.31 -31.84 56.95
CA LEU A 402 34.56 -32.67 58.11
C LEU A 402 36.01 -32.49 58.58
N ALA A 403 36.22 -32.51 59.88
CA ALA A 403 37.55 -32.38 60.48
C ALA A 403 37.69 -33.29 61.69
N ASN A 404 38.88 -33.83 61.89
CA ASN A 404 39.25 -34.52 63.13
C ASN A 404 40.67 -34.12 63.55
N ASN A 405 41.16 -34.67 64.66
CA ASN A 405 42.52 -34.42 65.15
C ASN A 405 43.63 -34.84 64.15
N GLY A 406 43.31 -35.68 63.15
CA GLY A 406 44.21 -36.09 62.08
C GLY A 406 44.20 -35.19 60.84
N GLY A 407 43.30 -34.21 60.75
CA GLY A 407 43.23 -33.27 59.63
C GLY A 407 41.80 -32.94 59.18
N TYR A 408 41.69 -32.20 58.08
CA TYR A 408 40.42 -31.78 57.46
C TYR A 408 40.17 -32.57 56.18
N SER A 409 38.90 -32.79 55.82
CA SER A 409 38.56 -33.18 54.44
C SER A 409 38.97 -32.05 53.49
N SER A 410 39.52 -32.40 52.32
CA SER A 410 40.11 -31.42 51.39
C SER A 410 39.13 -30.41 50.82
N ASP A 411 37.85 -30.79 50.67
CA ASP A 411 36.83 -30.02 49.96
C ASP A 411 35.51 -29.97 50.72
N TRP A 412 34.73 -28.93 50.44
CA TRP A 412 33.33 -28.83 50.88
C TRP A 412 32.45 -29.81 50.11
N TRP A 413 31.62 -30.56 50.84
CA TRP A 413 30.65 -31.49 50.28
C TRP A 413 29.30 -30.79 50.13
N GLY A 414 28.80 -30.70 48.90
CA GLY A 414 27.54 -30.03 48.57
C GLY A 414 27.52 -29.47 47.14
N PRO A 415 26.49 -28.70 46.76
CA PRO A 415 25.32 -28.35 47.57
C PRO A 415 24.37 -29.54 47.77
N THR A 416 23.77 -29.64 48.97
CA THR A 416 22.79 -30.67 49.33
C THR A 416 21.58 -30.05 50.02
N SER A 417 20.41 -30.70 49.90
CA SER A 417 19.22 -30.38 50.70
C SER A 417 19.13 -31.20 51.99
N GLY A 418 20.01 -32.20 52.15
CA GLY A 418 20.09 -33.03 53.34
C GLY A 418 20.46 -32.21 54.58
N THR A 419 19.89 -32.60 55.72
CA THR A 419 20.09 -31.93 57.02
C THR A 419 20.89 -32.77 58.02
N THR A 420 21.39 -33.93 57.57
CA THR A 420 22.09 -34.90 58.41
C THR A 420 23.20 -35.58 57.65
N PHE A 421 24.28 -35.91 58.35
CA PHE A 421 25.39 -36.72 57.84
C PHE A 421 25.97 -37.62 58.93
N ASP A 422 26.13 -38.90 58.63
CA ASP A 422 26.71 -39.89 59.54
C ASP A 422 28.15 -40.23 59.12
N TRP A 423 29.09 -40.02 60.03
CA TRP A 423 30.50 -40.33 59.86
C TRP A 423 30.85 -41.63 60.60
N GLY A 424 31.06 -42.72 59.87
CA GLY A 424 31.37 -44.06 60.41
C GLY A 424 32.83 -44.27 60.83
N ASP A 425 33.51 -43.23 61.31
CA ASP A 425 34.87 -43.34 61.82
C ASP A 425 34.87 -43.76 63.30
N THR A 426 35.48 -44.91 63.58
CA THR A 426 35.51 -45.55 64.90
C THR A 426 36.73 -45.15 65.75
N THR A 427 37.59 -44.25 65.26
CA THR A 427 38.87 -43.92 65.92
C THR A 427 38.67 -43.26 67.28
N GLU A 428 39.17 -43.89 68.33
CA GLU A 428 39.10 -43.40 69.72
C GLU A 428 40.07 -42.25 69.99
N GLY A 429 39.70 -41.38 70.93
CA GLY A 429 40.50 -40.21 71.31
C GLY A 429 40.44 -39.05 70.31
N PHE A 430 39.66 -39.16 69.24
CA PHE A 430 39.50 -38.12 68.22
C PHE A 430 38.30 -37.22 68.55
N THR A 431 38.44 -35.93 68.27
CA THR A 431 37.34 -34.96 68.23
C THR A 431 36.90 -34.80 66.79
N PHE A 432 35.68 -35.22 66.49
CA PHE A 432 35.08 -35.09 65.16
C PHE A 432 34.30 -33.79 65.10
N THR A 433 34.60 -32.95 64.12
CA THR A 433 33.98 -31.63 63.93
C THR A 433 33.40 -31.54 62.52
N SER A 434 32.19 -31.00 62.41
CA SER A 434 31.60 -30.61 61.12
C SER A 434 31.40 -29.11 61.09
N TYR A 435 31.82 -28.49 59.99
CA TYR A 435 31.47 -27.11 59.67
C TYR A 435 30.43 -27.12 58.56
N VAL A 436 29.34 -26.39 58.73
CA VAL A 436 28.22 -26.34 57.79
C VAL A 436 27.93 -24.90 57.41
N GLN A 437 27.74 -24.66 56.12
CA GLN A 437 27.25 -23.40 55.57
C GLN A 437 25.89 -23.63 54.91
N GLN A 438 25.09 -22.56 54.87
CA GLN A 438 23.81 -22.55 54.17
C GLN A 438 23.74 -21.40 53.17
N ARG A 439 22.95 -21.57 52.12
CA ARG A 439 22.53 -20.49 51.22
C ARG A 439 21.16 -20.81 50.65
N CYS A 440 20.59 -19.83 49.96
CA CYS A 440 19.37 -20.04 49.20
C CYS A 440 19.60 -19.67 47.73
N SER A 441 18.88 -20.33 46.83
CA SER A 441 19.02 -20.14 45.39
C SER A 441 17.67 -20.10 44.69
N THR A 442 17.62 -19.42 43.54
CA THR A 442 16.57 -19.55 42.53
C THR A 442 17.22 -19.81 41.17
N TYR A 443 16.40 -19.93 40.13
CA TYR A 443 16.93 -20.02 38.76
C TYR A 443 17.71 -18.76 38.34
N PHE A 444 17.36 -17.60 38.90
CA PHE A 444 17.88 -16.31 38.45
C PHE A 444 19.04 -15.77 39.29
N THR A 445 19.18 -16.22 40.54
CA THR A 445 20.26 -15.75 41.43
C THR A 445 20.52 -16.73 42.57
N THR A 446 21.74 -16.71 43.08
CA THR A 446 22.18 -17.55 44.19
C THR A 446 22.82 -16.69 45.26
N ALA A 447 22.39 -16.83 46.51
CA ALA A 447 22.99 -16.13 47.64
C ALA A 447 24.43 -16.60 47.88
N ALA A 448 25.24 -15.75 48.50
CA ALA A 448 26.52 -16.18 49.05
C ALA A 448 26.32 -17.23 50.16
N TRP A 449 27.30 -18.12 50.32
CA TRP A 449 27.34 -19.04 51.46
C TRP A 449 27.40 -18.26 52.77
N SER A 450 26.65 -18.71 53.78
CA SER A 450 26.69 -18.15 55.14
C SER A 450 28.07 -18.33 55.78
N GLY A 451 28.25 -17.74 56.96
CA GLY A 451 29.31 -18.17 57.88
C GLY A 451 29.16 -19.64 58.30
N ASN A 452 30.18 -20.17 58.97
CA ASN A 452 30.22 -21.56 59.42
C ASN A 452 29.43 -21.75 60.72
N GLY A 453 28.40 -22.58 60.67
CA GLY A 453 27.93 -23.29 61.86
C GLY A 453 28.87 -24.45 62.14
N ALA A 454 29.09 -24.80 63.40
CA ALA A 454 29.97 -25.91 63.74
C ALA A 454 29.52 -26.67 64.98
N ALA A 455 29.76 -27.97 65.00
CA ALA A 455 29.61 -28.82 66.17
C ALA A 455 30.72 -29.86 66.22
N SER A 456 31.11 -30.23 67.43
CA SER A 456 32.15 -31.22 67.68
C SER A 456 31.65 -32.28 68.63
N TRP A 457 32.07 -33.53 68.41
CA TRP A 457 31.86 -34.64 69.34
C TRP A 457 33.19 -35.36 69.59
N TYR A 458 33.49 -35.57 70.86
CA TYR A 458 34.69 -36.28 71.29
C TYR A 458 34.39 -37.75 71.52
N ARG A 459 35.15 -38.64 70.87
CA ARG A 459 35.13 -40.07 71.16
C ARG A 459 36.07 -40.34 72.33
N GLY A 460 35.48 -40.68 73.48
CA GLY A 460 36.24 -41.16 74.63
C GLY A 460 37.09 -42.38 74.28
N ILE A 461 38.26 -42.47 74.89
CA ILE A 461 39.10 -43.66 74.83
C ILE A 461 38.51 -44.67 75.80
N ASN A 462 38.21 -45.88 75.33
CA ASN A 462 37.75 -46.96 76.19
C ASN A 462 38.91 -47.38 77.10
N ALA A 463 38.61 -47.54 78.39
CA ALA A 463 39.59 -48.07 79.31
C ALA A 463 40.01 -49.48 78.84
N PRO A 464 41.31 -49.82 78.86
CA PRO A 464 41.74 -51.16 78.52
C PRO A 464 40.99 -52.17 79.40
N GLY A 465 40.64 -53.32 78.82
CA GLY A 465 39.98 -54.39 79.54
C GLY A 465 40.76 -54.81 80.80
N ARG A 466 40.13 -55.57 81.69
CA ARG A 466 40.87 -56.14 82.83
C ARG A 466 41.94 -57.09 82.30
N ALA A 467 43.16 -56.98 82.81
CA ALA A 467 44.25 -57.91 82.46
C ALA A 467 43.81 -59.36 82.71
N THR A 468 44.04 -60.23 81.75
CA THR A 468 43.68 -61.65 81.81
C THR A 468 44.92 -62.51 82.10
N ASN A 469 44.71 -63.77 82.48
CA ASN A 469 45.78 -64.75 82.71
C ASN A 469 46.83 -64.32 83.75
N LEU A 470 46.40 -63.65 84.83
CA LEU A 470 47.27 -63.39 85.97
C LEU A 470 47.70 -64.73 86.60
N THR A 471 48.94 -65.11 86.36
CA THR A 471 49.52 -66.36 86.84
C THR A 471 50.76 -66.05 87.67
N GLN A 472 50.85 -66.71 88.81
CA GLN A 472 52.01 -66.64 89.68
C GLN A 472 52.96 -67.76 89.29
N ASP A 473 54.09 -67.42 88.68
CA ASP A 473 55.10 -68.42 88.33
C ASP A 473 56.01 -68.64 89.54
N ARG A 474 56.04 -69.86 90.07
CA ARG A 474 56.96 -70.22 91.16
C ARG A 474 58.23 -70.79 90.55
N TYR A 475 59.32 -70.04 90.64
CA TYR A 475 60.65 -70.53 90.30
C TYR A 475 60.96 -71.81 91.11
N ALA A 476 61.12 -72.93 90.42
CA ALA A 476 61.40 -74.24 91.04
C ALA A 476 62.86 -74.38 91.56
N GLY A 477 63.56 -73.28 91.81
CA GLY A 477 64.99 -73.24 92.10
C GLY A 477 65.39 -72.22 93.16
N GLY A 478 64.85 -72.34 94.38
CA GLY A 478 65.54 -71.95 95.61
C GLY A 478 65.95 -70.48 95.85
N ARG A 479 65.54 -69.50 95.03
CA ARG A 479 65.69 -68.06 95.35
C ARG A 479 64.33 -67.38 95.42
N THR A 480 64.11 -66.59 96.46
CA THR A 480 62.86 -65.86 96.75
C THR A 480 62.66 -64.69 95.81
N LEU A 481 62.24 -64.97 94.58
CA LEU A 481 61.67 -63.98 93.69
C LEU A 481 60.30 -64.50 93.23
N ILE A 482 59.27 -63.67 93.41
CA ILE A 482 57.91 -63.94 92.92
C ILE A 482 57.76 -63.16 91.62
N SER A 483 57.52 -63.87 90.52
CA SER A 483 57.20 -63.27 89.23
C SER A 483 55.71 -63.43 88.96
N PHE A 484 55.08 -62.35 88.50
CA PHE A 484 53.70 -62.36 88.03
C PHE A 484 53.71 -62.16 86.52
N ASN A 485 53.06 -63.06 85.80
CA ASN A 485 52.80 -62.92 84.38
C ASN A 485 51.31 -62.59 84.20
N TRP A 486 51.01 -61.66 83.31
CA TRP A 486 49.66 -61.38 82.86
C TRP A 486 49.72 -60.97 81.39
N ASP A 487 48.63 -61.23 80.68
CA ASP A 487 48.47 -60.64 79.36
C ASP A 487 48.07 -59.18 79.56
N GLY A 488 48.93 -58.26 79.08
CA GLY A 488 48.61 -56.84 79.05
C GLY A 488 47.27 -56.64 78.35
N PRO A 489 46.35 -55.84 78.91
CA PRO A 489 45.08 -55.64 78.24
C PRO A 489 45.32 -54.95 76.90
N ALA A 490 44.66 -55.43 75.86
CA ALA A 490 44.68 -54.75 74.58
C ALA A 490 44.08 -53.35 74.76
N CYS A 491 44.85 -52.31 74.41
CA CYS A 491 44.27 -51.00 74.14
C CYS A 491 43.56 -51.11 72.79
N GLY A 492 42.29 -50.69 72.75
CA GLY A 492 41.50 -50.60 71.52
C GLY A 492 42.07 -49.58 70.56
#